data_AF-A0AAJ1TB05-F1
#
_entry.id   AF-A0AAJ1TB05-F1
#
_cell.length_a   1.000
_cell.length_b   1.000
_cell.length_c   1.000
_cell.angle_alpha   90.00
_cell.angle_beta   90.00
_cell.angle_gamma   90.00
#
_symmetry.space_group_name_H-M   'P 1'
#
loop_
_entity.id
_entity.type
_entity.pdbx_description
1 polymer ?
#
loop_
_entity_poly.entity_id
_entity_poly.type
_entity_poly.pdbx_seq_one_letter_code
_entity_poly.pdbx_strand_id
1 'polypeptide(L)' 'MNGIDQHAVDDAIVHAFKEVRSAMDTHSEKSLRMYGEALTALQELRKALAADQPPAR' A
#
# COMPACT_ATOMS: atom_id res chain seq x y z
N MET A 1 -21.61 3.96 5.95
CA MET A 1 -20.37 4.29 5.24
C MET A 1 -19.38 3.21 5.64
N ASN A 2 -19.14 2.21 4.80
CA ASN A 2 -18.08 1.22 5.06
C ASN A 2 -16.76 1.92 4.74
N GLY A 3 -16.33 2.81 5.64
CA GLY A 3 -15.08 3.54 5.51
C GLY A 3 -13.94 2.55 5.54
N ILE A 4 -13.14 2.51 4.48
CA ILE A 4 -11.89 1.77 4.48
C ILE A 4 -11.02 2.36 5.59
N ASP A 5 -10.62 1.52 6.54
CA ASP A 5 -9.80 1.94 7.67
C ASP A 5 -8.40 2.33 7.17
N GLN A 6 -8.06 3.60 7.37
CA GLN A 6 -6.76 4.16 6.99
C GLN A 6 -5.61 3.40 7.66
N HIS A 7 -5.79 2.93 8.90
CA HIS A 7 -4.77 2.12 9.58
C HIS A 7 -4.57 0.78 8.90
N ALA A 8 -5.65 0.12 8.46
CA ALA A 8 -5.55 -1.13 7.72
C ALA A 8 -4.82 -0.95 6.37
N VAL A 9 -5.02 0.19 5.71
CA VAL A 9 -4.29 0.53 4.46
C VAL A 9 -2.81 0.79 4.74
N ASP A 10 -2.49 1.53 5.80
CA ASP A 10 -1.09 1.79 6.18
C ASP A 10 -0.35 0.49 6.56
N ASP A 11 -1.00 -0.42 7.29
CA ASP A 11 -0.44 -1.75 7.62
C ASP A 11 -0.21 -2.58 6.35
N ALA A 12 -1.15 -2.55 5.40
CA ALA A 12 -1.00 -3.25 4.13
C ALA A 12 0.18 -2.69 3.30
N ILE A 13 0.39 -1.37 3.31
CA ILE A 13 1.55 -0.73 2.65
C ILE A 13 2.86 -1.21 3.27
N VAL A 14 2.95 -1.22 4.61
CA VAL A 14 4.16 -1.69 5.32
C VAL A 14 4.44 -3.16 5.01
N HIS A 15 3.40 -3.99 4.94
CA HIS A 15 3.53 -5.40 4.60
C HIS A 15 4.01 -5.59 3.15
N ALA A 16 3.36 -4.94 2.18
CA ALA A 16 3.76 -5.00 0.77
C ALA A 16 5.21 -4.53 0.56
N PHE A 17 5.65 -3.49 1.26
CA PHE A 17 7.03 -3.02 1.19
C PHE A 17 8.05 -4.05 1.71
N LYS A 18 7.74 -4.75 2.82
CA LYS A 18 8.59 -5.83 3.34
C LYS A 18 8.73 -6.97 2.35
N GLU A 19 7.64 -7.32 1.67
CA GLU A 19 7.62 -8.36 0.63
C GLU A 19 8.40 -7.94 -0.62
N VAL A 20 8.31 -6.69 -1.06
CA VAL A 20 9.18 -6.15 -2.13
C VAL A 20 10.65 -6.31 -1.75
N ARG A 21 11.05 -5.93 -0.53
CA ARG A 21 12.44 -6.06 -0.07
C ARG A 21 12.90 -7.52 -0.06
N SER A 22 12.08 -8.42 0.45
CA SER A 22 12.36 -9.87 0.41
C SER A 22 12.52 -10.40 -1.03
N ALA A 23 11.67 -9.93 -1.95
CA ALA A 23 11.76 -10.26 -3.36
C ALA A 23 13.03 -9.69 -4.03
N MET A 24 13.53 -8.54 -3.58
CA MET A 24 14.83 -7.98 -4.03
C MET A 24 15.98 -8.87 -3.55
N ASP A 25 15.97 -9.25 -2.28
CA ASP A 25 17.02 -10.08 -1.67
C ASP A 25 17.08 -11.48 -2.32
N THR A 26 15.94 -11.98 -2.78
CA THR A 26 15.82 -13.28 -3.47
C THR A 26 15.88 -13.20 -4.99
N HIS A 27 16.11 -12.00 -5.57
CA HIS A 27 16.13 -11.74 -7.02
C HIS A 27 14.91 -12.27 -7.78
N SER A 28 13.74 -12.33 -7.13
CA SER A 28 12.52 -12.86 -7.73
C SER A 28 11.77 -11.79 -8.52
N GLU A 29 12.06 -11.66 -9.82
CA GLU A 29 11.44 -10.65 -10.70
C GLU A 29 9.91 -10.70 -10.71
N LYS A 30 9.33 -11.91 -10.68
CA LYS A 30 7.88 -12.10 -10.62
C LYS A 30 7.29 -11.51 -9.32
N SER A 31 7.94 -11.77 -8.19
CA SER A 31 7.50 -11.30 -6.88
C SER A 31 7.68 -9.79 -6.76
N LEU A 32 8.80 -9.24 -7.27
CA LEU A 32 9.04 -7.81 -7.35
C LEU A 32 7.93 -7.08 -8.09
N ARG A 33 7.54 -7.60 -9.26
CA ARG A 33 6.46 -7.02 -10.05
C ARG A 33 5.13 -7.06 -9.29
N MET A 34 4.76 -8.22 -8.75
CA MET A 34 3.48 -8.41 -8.06
C MET A 34 3.37 -7.50 -6.82
N TYR A 35 4.40 -7.48 -5.97
CA TYR A 35 4.39 -6.66 -4.76
C TYR A 35 4.56 -5.17 -5.06
N GLY A 36 5.25 -4.80 -6.15
CA GLY A 36 5.32 -3.42 -6.62
C GLY A 36 3.97 -2.88 -7.13
N GLU A 37 3.25 -3.68 -7.92
CA GLU A 37 1.89 -3.37 -8.36
C GLU A 37 0.94 -3.19 -7.16
N ALA A 38 1.00 -4.11 -6.19
CA ALA A 38 0.21 -4.03 -4.95
C ALA A 38 0.54 -2.77 -4.12
N LEU A 39 1.83 -2.46 -3.94
CA LEU A 39 2.27 -1.26 -3.22
C LEU A 39 1.78 0.02 -3.89
N THR A 40 1.76 0.06 -5.22
CA THR A 40 1.28 1.22 -5.99
C THR A 40 -0.22 1.43 -5.76
N ALA A 41 -1.03 0.38 -5.91
CA ALA A 41 -2.48 0.45 -5.69
C ALA A 41 -2.83 0.89 -4.25
N LEU A 42 -2.10 0.39 -3.24
CA LEU A 42 -2.31 0.77 -1.85
C LEU A 42 -1.94 2.25 -1.58
N GLN A 43 -0.89 2.77 -2.22
CA GLN A 43 -0.56 4.19 -2.12
C GLN A 43 -1.60 5.09 -2.77
N GLU A 44 -2.18 4.69 -3.90
CA GLU A 44 -3.29 5.42 -4.54
C GLU A 44 -4.53 5.42 -3.65
N LEU A 45 -4.87 4.27 -3.06
CA LEU A 45 -5.97 4.17 -2.10
C LEU A 45 -5.76 5.09 -0.90
N ARG A 46 -4.55 5.12 -0.32
CA ARG A 46 -4.22 6.03 0.79
C ARG A 46 -4.39 7.50 0.41
N LYS A 47 -3.98 7.90 -0.80
CA LYS A 47 -4.16 9.27 -1.31
C LYS A 47 -5.64 9.61 -1.48
N ALA A 48 -6.44 8.69 -2.00
CA ALA A 48 -7.88 8.88 -2.15
C ALA A 48 -8.57 9.07 -0.79
N LEU A 49 -8.22 8.26 0.22
CA LEU A 49 -8.76 8.40 1.58
C LEU A 49 -8.37 9.73 2.23
N ALA A 50 -7.14 10.19 2.01
CA ALA A 50 -6.69 11.49 2.52
C ALA A 50 -7.37 12.68 1.83
N ALA A 51 -7.70 12.55 0.53
CA ALA A 51 -8.43 13.57 -0.22
C ALA A 51 -9.93 13.64 0.16
N ASP A 52 -10.49 12.53 0.63
CA ASP A 52 -11.89 12.42 1.06
C ASP A 52 -12.10 12.88 2.53
N GLN A 53 -11.02 13.08 3.30
CA GLN A 53 -11.07 13.70 4.62
C GLN A 53 -11.20 15.23 4.49
N PRO A 54 -12.28 15.87 4.99
CA PRO A 54 -12.36 17.32 5.04
C PRO A 54 -11.22 17.86 5.91
N PRO A 55 -10.63 19.03 5.58
CA PRO A 55 -9.58 19.63 6.39
C PRO A 55 -10.10 19.78 7.83
N ALA A 56 -9.37 19.20 8.78
CA ALA A 56 -9.65 19.38 10.19
C ALA A 56 -9.67 20.88 10.48
N ARG A 57 -10.87 21.41 10.81
CA ARG A 57 -11.06 22.79 11.27
C ARG A 57 -10.54 22.97 12.68
#